data_AF-A0A955HUE1-F1
#
_entry.id   AF-A0A955HUE1-F1
#
_cell.length_a   1.000
_cell.length_b   1.000
_cell.length_c   1.000
_cell.angle_alpha   90.00
_cell.angle_beta   90.00
_cell.angle_gamma   90.00
#
_symmetry.space_group_name_H-M   'P 1'
#
loop_
_entity.id
_entity.type
_entity.pdbx_description
1 polymer ?
#
loop_
_entity_poly.entity_id
_entity_poly.type
_entity_poly.pdbx_seq_one_letter_code
_entity_poly.pdbx_strand_id
1 'polypeptide(L)'
;MPSKKQTKARARSLAILTGIAVFVFVFAIVLLQEVKTLQTDQSLQSSASSGSSSGFSEIGRFKTKTHGKSADNPNAKRTYTFELAQGYNLVSPPVNDPSLSAKSLCRQNSNVLSVTQVLSGSGSYNEYDCATASPKRDFKLSPNVGYFVRTEQSTTLTVTGAAADDSAYDVQAGWNAFGFSILVTDPTLNLPVSYLCGQVVDSQYEIVEVDRWQNGGWDAHMCGLEFNNYLVEAGRGYLLRAVNSETGEQMQVKVPGLPK
;
A
#
# COMPACT_ATOMS: atom_id res chain seq x y z
N MET A 1 33.34 -30.70 5.18
CA MET A 1 32.31 -30.07 4.30
C MET A 1 30.98 -30.09 5.03
N PRO A 2 30.29 -28.96 5.22
CA PRO A 2 28.98 -28.95 5.86
C PRO A 2 27.98 -29.78 5.05
N SER A 3 27.09 -30.51 5.73
CA SER A 3 26.10 -31.34 5.05
C SER A 3 25.07 -30.46 4.33
N LYS A 4 24.48 -30.95 3.23
CA LYS A 4 23.42 -30.24 2.48
C LYS A 4 22.27 -29.76 3.37
N LYS A 5 22.01 -30.43 4.51
CA LYS A 5 21.01 -30.00 5.51
C LYS A 5 21.43 -28.77 6.30
N GLN A 6 22.71 -28.63 6.68
CA GLN A 6 23.22 -27.46 7.39
C GLN A 6 23.25 -26.19 6.52
N THR A 7 23.55 -26.33 5.22
CA THR A 7 23.54 -25.21 4.28
C THR A 7 22.13 -24.63 4.10
N LYS A 8 21.11 -25.50 4.04
CA LYS A 8 19.70 -25.08 3.92
C LYS A 8 19.18 -24.36 5.18
N ALA A 9 19.59 -24.80 6.37
CA ALA A 9 19.22 -24.14 7.62
C ALA A 9 19.83 -22.73 7.76
N ARG A 10 21.08 -22.53 7.34
CA ARG A 10 21.74 -21.20 7.37
C ARG A 10 21.12 -20.20 6.40
N ALA A 11 20.73 -20.64 5.21
CA ALA A 11 20.02 -19.78 4.25
C ALA A 11 18.64 -19.33 4.79
N ARG A 12 17.96 -20.19 5.57
CA ARG A 12 16.65 -19.89 6.18
C ARG A 12 16.73 -18.83 7.29
N SER A 13 17.70 -18.94 8.21
CA SER A 13 17.87 -17.93 9.25
C SER A 13 18.23 -16.56 8.67
N LEU A 14 18.97 -16.51 7.57
CA LEU A 14 19.34 -15.25 6.93
C LEU A 14 18.11 -14.56 6.31
N ALA A 15 17.22 -15.30 5.63
CA ALA A 15 16.03 -14.75 4.99
C ALA A 15 14.98 -14.20 5.99
N ILE A 16 14.81 -14.88 7.13
CA ILE A 16 13.92 -14.43 8.20
C ILE A 16 14.47 -13.14 8.85
N LEU A 17 15.79 -13.08 9.07
CA LEU A 17 16.46 -11.89 9.61
C LEU A 17 16.38 -10.68 8.67
N THR A 18 16.51 -10.86 7.35
CA THR A 18 16.34 -9.76 6.38
C THR A 18 14.90 -9.26 6.32
N GLY A 19 13.90 -10.13 6.38
CA GLY A 19 12.48 -9.73 6.39
C GLY A 19 12.12 -8.89 7.63
N ILE A 20 12.58 -9.31 8.82
CA ILE A 20 12.40 -8.55 10.06
C ILE A 20 13.12 -7.20 9.99
N ALA A 21 14.34 -7.16 9.42
CA ALA A 21 15.09 -5.91 9.28
C ALA A 21 14.39 -4.90 8.38
N VAL A 22 13.75 -5.31 7.28
CA VAL A 22 12.99 -4.41 6.40
C VAL A 22 11.75 -3.86 7.12
N PHE A 23 11.00 -4.72 7.82
CA PHE A 23 9.85 -4.27 8.60
C PHE A 23 10.29 -3.30 9.70
N VAL A 24 11.31 -3.66 10.48
CA VAL A 24 11.89 -2.78 11.52
C VAL A 24 12.45 -1.50 10.92
N PHE A 25 12.95 -1.48 9.68
CA PHE A 25 13.51 -0.29 9.07
C PHE A 25 12.44 0.64 8.48
N VAL A 26 11.39 0.12 7.83
CA VAL A 26 10.22 0.91 7.45
C VAL A 26 9.54 1.46 8.71
N PHE A 27 9.39 0.61 9.74
CA PHE A 27 8.87 1.00 11.05
C PHE A 27 9.78 2.01 11.74
N ALA A 28 11.10 1.89 11.66
CA ALA A 28 12.06 2.82 12.22
C ALA A 28 12.10 4.14 11.45
N ILE A 29 11.92 4.15 10.13
CA ILE A 29 11.81 5.39 9.35
C ILE A 29 10.55 6.15 9.79
N VAL A 30 9.43 5.45 9.92
CA VAL A 30 8.17 6.06 10.39
C VAL A 30 8.33 6.57 11.83
N LEU A 31 8.84 5.73 12.76
CA LEU A 31 9.08 6.11 14.15
C LEU A 31 10.10 7.24 14.34
N LEU A 32 11.23 7.22 13.63
CA LEU A 32 12.26 8.26 13.72
C LEU A 32 11.76 9.61 13.20
N GLN A 33 10.77 9.62 12.30
CA GLN A 33 10.15 10.85 11.83
C GLN A 33 9.12 11.38 12.83
N GLU A 34 8.31 10.52 13.46
CA GLU A 34 7.37 10.95 14.51
C GLU A 34 8.09 11.54 15.73
N VAL A 35 9.23 10.97 16.14
CA VAL A 35 10.03 11.52 17.25
C VAL A 35 10.53 12.93 16.95
N LYS A 36 10.88 13.24 15.69
CA LYS A 36 11.31 14.59 15.28
C LYS A 36 10.16 15.60 15.26
N THR A 37 8.96 15.16 14.88
CA THR A 37 7.77 16.03 14.89
C THR A 37 7.39 16.38 16.33
N LEU A 38 7.40 15.40 17.24
CA LEU A 38 7.12 15.62 18.67
C LEU A 38 8.13 16.55 19.34
N GLN A 39 9.41 16.45 18.99
CA GLN A 39 10.44 17.37 19.52
C GLN A 39 10.29 18.80 19.00
N THR A 40 9.79 18.97 17.78
CA THR A 40 9.54 20.28 17.18
C THR A 40 8.35 20.98 17.86
N ASP A 41 7.27 20.24 18.13
CA ASP A 41 6.08 20.78 18.81
C ASP A 41 6.36 21.12 20.29
N GLN A 42 7.20 20.36 20.99
CA GLN A 42 7.60 20.69 22.36
C GLN A 42 8.41 22.00 22.45
N SER A 43 9.11 22.40 21.39
CA SER A 43 9.82 23.70 21.35
C SER A 43 8.90 24.90 21.13
N LEU A 44 7.68 24.67 20.63
CA LEU A 44 6.68 25.72 20.36
C LEU A 44 5.60 25.82 21.45
N GLN A 45 5.47 24.81 22.33
CA GLN A 45 4.44 24.77 23.38
C GLN A 45 4.81 25.45 24.71
N SER A 46 5.91 26.20 24.81
CA SER A 46 6.17 27.02 26.01
C SER A 46 5.28 28.28 26.09
N SER A 47 4.30 28.45 25.19
CA SER A 47 3.40 29.61 25.19
C SER A 47 2.00 29.36 24.62
N ALA A 48 1.22 28.41 25.16
CA ALA A 48 -0.25 28.53 25.18
C ALA A 48 -0.92 27.42 25.99
N SER A 49 -1.78 27.81 26.93
CA SER A 49 -2.70 26.95 27.68
C SER A 49 -4.00 26.67 26.92
N SER A 50 -4.60 25.53 27.26
CA SER A 50 -6.01 25.14 27.15
C SER A 50 -6.63 24.88 25.76
N GLY A 51 -6.86 23.59 25.51
CA GLY A 51 -8.17 23.12 25.05
C GLY A 51 -8.33 22.90 23.54
N SER A 52 -8.01 21.70 23.07
CA SER A 52 -8.77 21.00 22.03
C SER A 52 -8.22 19.59 21.87
N SER A 53 -9.04 18.58 22.12
CA SER A 53 -8.73 17.20 21.74
C SER A 53 -8.61 17.16 20.22
N SER A 54 -7.41 16.97 19.70
CA SER A 54 -7.16 16.75 18.27
C SER A 54 -7.96 15.54 17.82
N GLY A 55 -9.10 15.80 17.18
CA GLY A 55 -9.92 14.78 16.57
C GLY A 55 -9.10 14.03 15.54
N PHE A 56 -8.95 12.73 15.76
CA PHE A 56 -8.47 11.83 14.72
C PHE A 56 -9.48 11.85 13.59
N SER A 57 -9.13 12.49 12.48
CA SER A 57 -9.92 12.44 11.25
C SER A 57 -9.89 11.01 10.73
N GLU A 58 -11.06 10.39 10.65
CA GLU A 58 -11.31 9.15 9.93
C GLU A 58 -10.66 9.27 8.53
N ILE A 59 -9.65 8.44 8.23
CA ILE A 59 -8.92 8.54 6.95
C ILE A 59 -9.83 8.08 5.82
N GLY A 60 -10.26 9.06 5.04
CA GLY A 60 -10.55 9.01 3.61
C GLY A 60 -11.62 8.01 3.20
N ARG A 61 -12.88 8.45 3.20
CA ARG A 61 -13.91 7.76 2.43
C ARG A 61 -13.63 8.00 0.96
N PHE A 62 -13.41 6.92 0.21
CA PHE A 62 -13.34 6.99 -1.24
C PHE A 62 -14.68 7.49 -1.78
N LYS A 63 -14.69 8.69 -2.37
CA LYS A 63 -15.87 9.21 -3.08
C LYS A 63 -15.64 9.03 -4.57
N THR A 64 -16.22 7.98 -5.13
CA THR A 64 -16.39 7.90 -6.58
C THR A 64 -17.48 8.88 -7.00
N LYS A 65 -17.11 9.92 -7.74
CA LYS A 65 -18.08 10.71 -8.49
C LYS A 65 -18.05 10.24 -9.95
N THR A 66 -18.75 9.15 -10.23
CA THR A 66 -18.96 8.71 -11.62
C THR A 66 -19.93 9.67 -12.31
N HIS A 67 -19.40 10.57 -13.14
CA HIS A 67 -20.20 11.31 -14.11
C HIS A 67 -20.43 10.43 -15.35
N GLY A 68 -21.50 9.63 -15.33
CA GLY A 68 -22.03 8.93 -16.52
C GLY A 68 -22.24 7.42 -16.35
N LYS A 69 -23.48 6.95 -16.51
CA LYS A 69 -23.85 5.53 -16.66
C LYS A 69 -23.53 5.02 -18.08
N SER A 70 -22.25 4.90 -18.42
CA SER A 70 -21.88 4.05 -19.56
C SER A 70 -20.78 3.10 -19.09
N ALA A 71 -21.22 1.93 -18.64
CA ALA A 71 -20.35 0.81 -18.30
C ALA A 71 -19.69 0.20 -19.56
N ASP A 72 -20.04 0.68 -20.76
CA ASP A 72 -19.77 -0.04 -22.01
C ASP A 72 -18.47 0.39 -22.71
N ASN A 73 -17.77 1.42 -22.23
CA ASN A 73 -16.50 1.85 -22.84
C ASN A 73 -15.34 1.73 -21.84
N PRO A 74 -14.48 0.69 -21.95
CA PRO A 74 -13.30 0.54 -21.09
C PRO A 74 -12.28 1.69 -21.27
N ASN A 75 -12.34 2.40 -22.41
CA ASN A 75 -11.48 3.55 -22.68
C ASN A 75 -12.05 4.88 -22.16
N ALA A 76 -13.25 4.88 -21.56
CA ALA A 76 -13.81 6.08 -20.97
C ALA A 76 -12.92 6.53 -19.79
N LYS A 77 -12.46 7.79 -19.85
CA LYS A 77 -11.70 8.37 -18.76
C LYS A 77 -12.61 8.55 -17.54
N ARG A 78 -12.12 8.14 -16.39
CA ARG A 78 -12.76 8.27 -15.09
C ARG A 78 -11.84 9.02 -14.14
N THR A 79 -12.43 9.79 -13.25
CA THR A 79 -11.72 10.61 -12.27
C THR A 79 -11.95 10.05 -10.87
N TYR A 80 -10.87 9.86 -10.12
CA TYR A 80 -10.88 9.39 -8.75
C TYR A 80 -10.21 10.39 -7.85
N THR A 81 -10.83 10.65 -6.70
CA THR A 81 -10.29 11.57 -5.70
C THR A 81 -9.96 10.78 -4.44
N PHE A 82 -8.70 10.84 -4.03
CA PHE A 82 -8.21 10.32 -2.75
C PHE A 82 -8.30 11.43 -1.72
N GLU A 83 -8.90 11.13 -0.57
CA GLU A 83 -8.80 11.94 0.63
C GLU A 83 -7.60 11.42 1.43
N LEU A 84 -6.55 12.25 1.56
CA LEU A 84 -5.31 11.91 2.24
C LEU A 84 -5.28 12.61 3.59
N ALA A 85 -4.93 11.88 4.65
CA ALA A 85 -4.60 12.47 5.93
C ALA A 85 -3.21 13.10 5.90
N GLN A 86 -2.90 13.96 6.87
CA GLN A 86 -1.53 14.38 7.14
C GLN A 86 -0.62 13.16 7.39
N GLY A 87 0.62 13.23 6.90
CA GLY A 87 1.60 12.15 7.06
C GLY A 87 1.54 11.14 5.92
N TYR A 88 1.85 9.87 6.21
CA TYR A 88 1.88 8.82 5.19
C TYR A 88 0.47 8.29 4.89
N ASN A 89 0.22 8.03 3.61
CA ASN A 89 -1.00 7.40 3.11
C ASN A 89 -0.58 6.32 2.10
N LEU A 90 -1.16 5.13 2.18
CA LEU A 90 -0.89 4.07 1.19
C LEU A 90 -2.04 4.05 0.18
N VAL A 91 -1.75 4.45 -1.06
CA VAL A 91 -2.74 4.61 -2.13
C VAL A 91 -2.40 3.76 -3.34
N SER A 92 -3.37 3.46 -4.17
CA SER A 92 -3.16 2.81 -5.47
C SER A 92 -4.04 3.45 -6.53
N PRO A 93 -3.48 4.01 -7.62
CA PRO A 93 -4.29 4.58 -8.69
C PRO A 93 -5.12 3.51 -9.39
N PRO A 94 -6.46 3.62 -9.44
CA PRO A 94 -7.29 2.62 -10.11
C PRO A 94 -7.45 2.92 -11.62
N VAL A 95 -6.48 3.61 -12.20
CA VAL A 95 -6.55 4.10 -13.58
C VAL A 95 -5.29 3.78 -14.37
N ASN A 96 -5.50 3.49 -15.64
CA ASN A 96 -4.48 3.51 -16.66
C ASN A 96 -4.33 4.95 -17.19
N ASP A 97 -3.29 5.64 -16.74
CA ASP A 97 -2.87 6.92 -17.30
C ASP A 97 -1.34 6.94 -17.50
N PRO A 98 -0.83 6.89 -18.75
CA PRO A 98 0.60 6.89 -19.01
C PRO A 98 1.28 8.20 -18.61
N SER A 99 0.53 9.28 -18.38
CA SER A 99 1.06 10.54 -17.89
C SER A 99 1.26 10.55 -16.37
N LEU A 100 0.60 9.64 -15.64
CA LEU A 100 0.66 9.58 -14.18
C LEU A 100 2.05 9.13 -13.70
N SER A 101 2.70 10.02 -12.97
CA SER A 101 4.02 9.81 -12.36
C SER A 101 4.10 10.44 -10.97
N ALA A 102 5.11 10.08 -10.20
CA ALA A 102 5.37 10.65 -8.87
C ALA A 102 5.47 12.18 -8.94
N LYS A 103 6.21 12.69 -9.93
CA LYS A 103 6.30 14.12 -10.24
C LYS A 103 4.95 14.75 -10.58
N SER A 104 4.11 14.06 -11.33
CA SER A 104 2.78 14.58 -11.68
C SER A 104 1.91 14.76 -10.43
N LEU A 105 1.98 13.85 -9.45
CA LEU A 105 1.25 13.97 -8.18
C LEU A 105 1.74 15.15 -7.35
N CYS A 106 3.06 15.31 -7.20
CA CYS A 106 3.64 16.46 -6.49
C CYS A 106 3.19 17.81 -7.10
N ARG A 107 3.07 17.89 -8.43
CA ARG A 107 2.62 19.11 -9.12
C ARG A 107 1.14 19.41 -8.95
N GLN A 108 0.31 18.39 -8.72
CA GLN A 108 -1.13 18.58 -8.54
C GLN A 108 -1.44 19.23 -7.20
N ASN A 109 -0.64 18.98 -6.17
CA ASN A 109 -0.93 19.44 -4.82
C ASN A 109 0.36 19.70 -4.03
N SER A 110 0.58 20.95 -3.65
CA SER A 110 1.78 21.38 -2.91
C SER A 110 1.88 20.79 -1.50
N ASN A 111 0.80 20.24 -0.95
CA ASN A 111 0.85 19.54 0.33
C ASN A 111 1.47 18.14 0.23
N VAL A 112 1.70 17.61 -0.97
CA VAL A 112 2.43 16.34 -1.13
C VAL A 112 3.92 16.60 -0.98
N LEU A 113 4.56 15.90 -0.04
CA LEU A 113 5.97 16.04 0.28
C LEU A 113 6.83 15.00 -0.45
N SER A 114 6.34 13.76 -0.54
CA SER A 114 7.02 12.72 -1.31
C SER A 114 6.06 11.62 -1.76
N VAL A 115 6.49 10.90 -2.80
CA VAL A 115 5.84 9.68 -3.29
C VAL A 115 6.88 8.57 -3.32
N THR A 116 6.55 7.45 -2.67
CA THR A 116 7.44 6.32 -2.49
C THR A 116 6.83 5.04 -3.06
N GLN A 117 7.58 4.38 -3.93
CA GLN A 117 7.30 3.07 -4.49
C GLN A 117 8.12 2.02 -3.73
N VAL A 118 7.46 1.01 -3.16
CA VAL A 118 8.15 -0.18 -2.63
C VAL A 118 8.41 -1.14 -3.79
N LEU A 119 9.65 -1.60 -3.90
CA LEU A 119 10.07 -2.56 -4.93
C LEU A 119 9.82 -3.99 -4.43
N SER A 120 8.86 -4.66 -5.07
CA SER A 120 8.39 -6.00 -4.73
C SER A 120 9.51 -6.97 -4.37
N GLY A 121 9.34 -7.64 -3.22
CA GLY A 121 10.18 -8.71 -2.71
C GLY A 121 11.57 -8.33 -2.20
N SER A 122 12.10 -7.17 -2.58
CA SER A 122 13.42 -6.71 -2.14
C SER A 122 13.40 -5.92 -0.83
N GLY A 123 12.26 -5.35 -0.47
CA GLY A 123 12.16 -4.35 0.60
C GLY A 123 12.84 -3.01 0.26
N SER A 124 13.42 -2.88 -0.93
CA SER A 124 13.98 -1.63 -1.43
C SER A 124 12.87 -0.68 -1.85
N TYR A 125 13.17 0.61 -1.97
CA TYR A 125 12.19 1.60 -2.40
C TYR A 125 12.80 2.66 -3.30
N ASN A 126 11.96 3.21 -4.17
CA ASN A 126 12.22 4.45 -4.88
C ASN A 126 11.39 5.55 -4.23
N GLU A 127 12.01 6.70 -3.97
CA GLU A 127 11.32 7.87 -3.44
C GLU A 127 11.59 9.08 -4.33
N TYR A 128 10.50 9.77 -4.68
CA TYR A 128 10.51 11.07 -5.32
C TYR A 128 10.13 12.12 -4.27
N ASP A 129 11.12 12.92 -3.87
CA ASP A 129 10.95 14.07 -2.98
C ASP A 129 10.45 15.27 -3.82
N CYS A 130 9.28 15.81 -3.47
CA CYS A 130 8.63 16.87 -4.21
C CYS A 130 9.38 18.23 -4.11
N ALA A 131 10.17 18.45 -3.06
CA ALA A 131 10.93 19.68 -2.86
C ALA A 131 12.19 19.71 -3.72
N THR A 132 12.90 18.59 -3.83
CA THR A 132 14.08 18.49 -4.71
C THR A 132 13.72 18.27 -6.18
N ALA A 133 12.58 17.61 -6.43
CA ALA A 133 11.99 17.36 -7.74
C ALA A 133 12.93 16.72 -8.80
N SER A 134 13.95 15.96 -8.37
CA SER A 134 14.98 15.38 -9.23
C SER A 134 14.39 14.51 -10.35
N PRO A 135 14.57 14.85 -11.65
CA PRO A 135 14.01 14.07 -12.75
C PRO A 135 14.48 12.61 -12.81
N LYS A 136 15.67 12.31 -12.25
CA LYS A 136 16.23 10.95 -12.19
C LYS A 136 15.49 10.02 -11.22
N ARG A 137 14.68 10.59 -10.33
CA ARG A 137 13.92 9.86 -9.30
C ARG A 137 12.43 9.80 -9.64
N ASP A 138 11.99 10.43 -10.73
CA ASP A 138 10.59 10.33 -11.16
C ASP A 138 10.33 8.93 -11.72
N PHE A 139 9.20 8.35 -11.35
CA PHE A 139 8.77 7.04 -11.79
C PHE A 139 7.28 7.08 -12.14
N LYS A 140 6.87 6.21 -13.07
CA LYS A 140 5.47 6.06 -13.46
C LYS A 140 4.69 5.33 -12.38
N LEU A 141 3.45 5.76 -12.18
CA LEU A 141 2.52 5.03 -11.34
C LEU A 141 1.72 4.09 -12.22
N SER A 142 1.72 2.83 -11.85
CA SER A 142 0.96 1.77 -12.49
C SER A 142 -0.28 1.47 -11.66
N PRO A 143 -1.38 1.05 -12.27
CA PRO A 143 -2.50 0.54 -11.51
C PRO A 143 -2.14 -0.75 -10.77
N ASN A 144 -2.94 -1.09 -9.76
CA ASN A 144 -2.76 -2.28 -8.92
C ASN A 144 -1.44 -2.32 -8.11
N VAL A 145 -0.64 -1.25 -8.16
CA VAL A 145 0.56 -1.07 -7.34
C VAL A 145 0.27 -0.08 -6.22
N GLY A 146 0.74 -0.39 -5.01
CA GLY A 146 0.63 0.49 -3.85
C GLY A 146 1.78 1.50 -3.80
N TYR A 147 1.46 2.75 -3.45
CA TYR A 147 2.42 3.85 -3.30
C TYR A 147 2.17 4.57 -1.98
N PHE A 148 3.24 4.84 -1.24
CA PHE A 148 3.15 5.75 -0.11
C PHE A 148 3.19 7.18 -0.61
N VAL A 149 2.21 7.97 -0.21
CA VAL A 149 2.15 9.41 -0.45
C VAL A 149 2.23 10.09 0.90
N ARG A 150 3.31 10.85 1.12
CA ARG A 150 3.47 11.65 2.32
C ARG A 150 2.93 13.05 2.07
N THR A 151 2.11 13.55 2.98
CA THR A 151 1.55 14.89 2.92
C THR A 151 1.91 15.70 4.17
N GLU A 152 2.01 17.01 4.01
CA GLU A 152 2.23 17.96 5.11
C GLU A 152 0.95 18.21 5.91
N GLN A 153 -0.18 18.23 5.22
CA GLN A 153 -1.52 18.45 5.78
C GLN A 153 -2.51 17.52 5.09
N SER A 154 -3.65 17.27 5.75
CA SER A 154 -4.75 16.54 5.12
C SER A 154 -5.18 17.24 3.83
N THR A 155 -5.33 16.48 2.75
CA THR A 155 -5.54 17.05 1.43
C THR A 155 -6.23 16.07 0.49
N THR A 156 -6.48 16.48 -0.75
CA THR A 156 -7.04 15.59 -1.79
C THR A 156 -6.11 15.46 -2.98
N LEU A 157 -6.01 14.25 -3.54
CA LEU A 157 -5.36 14.00 -4.83
C LEU A 157 -6.38 13.50 -5.84
N THR A 158 -6.26 13.91 -7.10
CA THR A 158 -7.20 13.51 -8.14
C THR A 158 -6.46 12.91 -9.32
N VAL A 159 -6.79 11.67 -9.68
CA VAL A 159 -6.24 10.98 -10.85
C VAL A 159 -7.32 10.78 -11.90
N THR A 160 -6.97 10.93 -13.17
CA THR A 160 -7.91 10.75 -14.28
C THR A 160 -7.27 9.89 -15.36
N GLY A 161 -7.91 8.78 -15.71
CA GLY A 161 -7.43 7.86 -16.74
C GLY A 161 -8.50 6.86 -17.13
N ALA A 162 -8.19 5.97 -18.07
CA ALA A 162 -9.07 4.84 -18.34
C ALA A 162 -9.15 3.96 -17.09
N ALA A 163 -10.26 3.23 -16.90
CA ALA A 163 -10.30 2.24 -15.82
C ALA A 163 -9.14 1.25 -16.02
N ALA A 164 -8.47 0.88 -14.92
CA ALA A 164 -7.50 -0.18 -14.99
C ALA A 164 -8.22 -1.52 -15.23
N ASP A 165 -7.69 -2.31 -16.15
CA ASP A 165 -8.11 -3.70 -16.31
C ASP A 165 -7.60 -4.53 -15.12
N ASP A 166 -8.10 -5.76 -14.99
CA ASP A 166 -7.50 -6.80 -14.13
C ASP A 166 -6.14 -7.23 -14.70
N SER A 167 -5.16 -6.32 -14.63
CA SER A 167 -3.80 -6.64 -14.98
C SER A 167 -3.19 -7.55 -13.92
N ALA A 168 -2.45 -8.56 -14.39
CA ALA A 168 -1.68 -9.43 -13.53
C ALA A 168 -0.66 -8.59 -12.73
N TYR A 169 -0.67 -8.76 -11.41
CA TYR A 169 0.34 -8.19 -10.52
C TYR A 169 1.36 -9.28 -10.18
N ASP A 170 2.64 -9.03 -10.48
CA ASP A 170 3.72 -9.97 -10.22
C ASP A 170 4.13 -9.94 -8.74
N VAL A 171 3.54 -10.83 -7.95
CA VAL A 171 3.88 -11.01 -6.54
C VAL A 171 5.23 -11.70 -6.43
N GLN A 172 6.12 -11.13 -5.60
CA GLN A 172 7.42 -11.71 -5.29
C GLN A 172 7.48 -12.13 -3.81
N ALA A 173 8.36 -13.07 -3.45
CA ALA A 173 8.57 -13.41 -2.04
C ALA A 173 9.01 -12.18 -1.23
N GLY A 174 8.43 -11.99 -0.05
CA GLY A 174 8.63 -10.82 0.81
C GLY A 174 7.44 -9.86 0.77
N TRP A 175 7.71 -8.57 1.04
CA TRP A 175 6.68 -7.53 1.05
C TRP A 175 6.46 -6.95 -0.35
N ASN A 176 5.20 -6.76 -0.70
CA ASN A 176 4.74 -6.24 -1.99
C ASN A 176 3.74 -5.11 -1.74
N ALA A 177 3.90 -3.96 -2.38
CA ALA A 177 2.92 -2.89 -2.29
C ALA A 177 1.89 -3.02 -3.41
N PHE A 178 0.65 -3.28 -3.04
CA PHE A 178 -0.42 -3.69 -3.92
C PHE A 178 -1.61 -2.73 -3.84
N GLY A 179 -2.46 -2.74 -4.85
CA GLY A 179 -3.78 -2.12 -4.78
C GLY A 179 -4.79 -2.84 -5.64
N PHE A 180 -6.07 -2.57 -5.38
CA PHE A 180 -7.17 -3.34 -5.96
C PHE A 180 -8.06 -2.45 -6.83
N SER A 181 -7.77 -2.39 -8.13
CA SER A 181 -8.49 -1.50 -9.05
C SER A 181 -9.85 -2.05 -9.49
N ILE A 182 -10.12 -3.36 -9.39
CA ILE A 182 -11.41 -3.95 -9.82
C ILE A 182 -12.62 -3.42 -9.01
N LEU A 183 -12.43 -2.97 -7.77
CA LEU A 183 -13.52 -2.38 -6.97
C LEU A 183 -14.05 -1.06 -7.54
N VAL A 184 -13.32 -0.48 -8.49
CA VAL A 184 -13.78 0.68 -9.22
C VAL A 184 -14.79 0.33 -10.30
N THR A 185 -14.70 -0.86 -10.90
CA THR A 185 -15.68 -1.31 -11.91
C THR A 185 -16.92 -1.88 -11.25
N ASP A 186 -16.78 -2.49 -10.08
CA ASP A 186 -17.90 -2.95 -9.25
C ASP A 186 -17.77 -2.46 -7.78
N PRO A 187 -18.34 -1.29 -7.45
CA PRO A 187 -18.31 -0.77 -6.09
C PRO A 187 -19.25 -1.51 -5.13
N THR A 188 -20.07 -2.45 -5.62
CA THR A 188 -20.94 -3.28 -4.77
C THR A 188 -20.22 -4.52 -4.23
N LEU A 189 -19.03 -4.78 -4.76
CA LEU A 189 -18.21 -5.91 -4.37
C LEU A 189 -17.60 -5.66 -2.97
N ASN A 190 -18.15 -6.32 -1.97
CA ASN A 190 -17.65 -6.28 -0.59
C ASN A 190 -16.63 -7.41 -0.38
N LEU A 191 -15.40 -7.22 -0.87
CA LEU A 191 -14.36 -8.22 -0.67
C LEU A 191 -13.72 -8.08 0.71
N PRO A 192 -13.79 -9.11 1.58
CA PRO A 192 -12.96 -9.15 2.77
C PRO A 192 -11.48 -9.28 2.38
N VAL A 193 -10.57 -8.71 3.17
CA VAL A 193 -9.12 -8.78 2.91
C VAL A 193 -8.60 -10.22 2.92
N SER A 194 -9.27 -11.13 3.63
CA SER A 194 -9.00 -12.57 3.56
C SER A 194 -9.14 -13.15 2.15
N TYR A 195 -9.81 -12.46 1.22
CA TYR A 195 -9.86 -12.83 -0.19
C TYR A 195 -8.49 -12.73 -0.88
N LEU A 196 -7.58 -11.90 -0.37
CA LEU A 196 -6.22 -11.75 -0.87
C LEU A 196 -5.26 -12.84 -0.34
N CYS A 197 -5.73 -13.68 0.58
CA CYS A 197 -4.92 -14.72 1.21
C CYS A 197 -4.81 -16.00 0.36
N GLY A 198 -3.73 -16.75 0.61
CA GLY A 198 -3.53 -18.06 0.00
C GLY A 198 -2.65 -18.02 -1.24
N GLN A 199 -2.70 -19.10 -2.02
CA GLN A 199 -1.83 -19.26 -3.18
C GLN A 199 -2.21 -18.27 -4.27
N VAL A 200 -1.23 -17.49 -4.72
CA VAL A 200 -1.39 -16.63 -5.89
C VAL A 200 -1.37 -17.53 -7.12
N VAL A 201 -2.44 -17.46 -7.92
CA VAL A 201 -2.64 -18.27 -9.12
C VAL A 201 -1.41 -18.18 -10.04
N ASP A 202 -0.99 -19.32 -10.57
CA ASP A 202 0.17 -19.45 -11.46
C ASP A 202 1.51 -18.96 -10.87
N SER A 203 1.60 -18.88 -9.54
CA SER A 203 2.83 -18.54 -8.84
C SER A 203 3.25 -19.63 -7.83
N GLN A 204 4.54 -19.58 -7.48
CA GLN A 204 5.12 -20.36 -6.38
C GLN A 204 4.97 -19.67 -5.01
N TYR A 205 4.09 -18.66 -4.91
CA TYR A 205 3.97 -17.82 -3.72
C TYR A 205 2.59 -17.92 -3.08
N GLU A 206 2.59 -17.74 -1.76
CA GLU A 206 1.41 -17.71 -0.91
C GLU A 206 1.39 -16.41 -0.11
N ILE A 207 0.28 -15.68 -0.17
CA ILE A 207 0.06 -14.51 0.70
C ILE A 207 -0.33 -15.02 2.08
N VAL A 208 0.45 -14.61 3.09
CA VAL A 208 0.28 -15.02 4.48
C VAL A 208 -0.13 -13.89 5.42
N GLU A 209 -0.04 -12.65 4.96
CA GLU A 209 -0.35 -11.45 5.73
C GLU A 209 -0.65 -10.28 4.78
N VAL A 210 -1.63 -9.46 5.15
CA VAL A 210 -2.03 -8.27 4.42
C VAL A 210 -2.20 -7.11 5.38
N ASP A 211 -1.49 -6.02 5.12
CA ASP A 211 -1.51 -4.84 5.99
C ASP A 211 -2.07 -3.64 5.24
N ARG A 212 -2.79 -2.78 5.96
CA ARG A 212 -3.14 -1.43 5.52
C ARG A 212 -2.61 -0.39 6.50
N TRP A 213 -2.24 0.76 5.95
CA TRP A 213 -1.95 1.94 6.76
C TRP A 213 -3.24 2.73 7.01
N GLN A 214 -3.64 2.88 8.26
CA GLN A 214 -4.80 3.67 8.65
C GLN A 214 -4.59 4.36 10.00
N ASN A 215 -5.13 5.57 10.15
CA ASN A 215 -5.10 6.35 11.40
C ASN A 215 -3.70 6.47 12.03
N GLY A 216 -2.66 6.59 11.20
CA GLY A 216 -1.26 6.69 11.66
C GLY A 216 -0.64 5.37 12.13
N GLY A 217 -1.29 4.23 11.89
CA GLY A 217 -0.79 2.93 12.27
C GLY A 217 -1.05 1.82 11.25
N TRP A 218 -0.48 0.66 11.54
CA TRP A 218 -0.70 -0.56 10.77
C TRP A 218 -1.91 -1.32 11.31
N ASP A 219 -2.80 -1.72 10.40
CA ASP A 219 -3.85 -2.71 10.65
C ASP A 219 -3.54 -3.93 9.79
N ALA A 220 -3.22 -5.05 10.45
CA ALA A 220 -2.69 -6.26 9.83
C ALA A 220 -3.70 -7.40 9.92
N HIS A 221 -3.92 -8.05 8.79
CA HIS A 221 -4.69 -9.28 8.66
C HIS A 221 -3.74 -10.45 8.37
N MET A 222 -3.59 -11.33 9.36
CA MET A 222 -2.86 -12.59 9.20
C MET A 222 -3.77 -13.64 8.56
N CYS A 223 -3.33 -14.24 7.45
CA CYS A 223 -4.14 -15.20 6.72
C CYS A 223 -4.47 -16.44 7.57
N GLY A 224 -5.73 -16.88 7.51
CA GLY A 224 -6.25 -17.99 8.30
C GLY A 224 -6.81 -17.59 9.68
N LEU A 225 -6.72 -16.31 10.06
CA LEU A 225 -7.32 -15.77 11.28
C LEU A 225 -8.56 -14.94 10.93
N GLU A 226 -9.58 -14.95 11.79
CA GLU A 226 -10.85 -14.23 11.52
C GLU A 226 -10.82 -12.76 11.94
N PHE A 227 -9.85 -12.36 12.76
CA PHE A 227 -9.73 -10.97 13.22
C PHE A 227 -9.07 -10.07 12.17
N ASN A 228 -9.36 -8.77 12.25
CA ASN A 228 -8.91 -7.75 11.31
C ASN A 228 -9.23 -8.08 9.84
N ASN A 229 -10.31 -8.83 9.59
CA ASN A 229 -10.76 -9.15 8.24
C ASN A 229 -11.62 -8.01 7.66
N TYR A 230 -11.00 -6.83 7.52
CA TYR A 230 -11.65 -5.64 6.98
C TYR A 230 -11.96 -5.76 5.48
N LEU A 231 -12.81 -4.88 4.95
CA LEU A 231 -13.08 -4.84 3.52
C LEU A 231 -11.93 -4.19 2.73
N VAL A 232 -11.67 -4.72 1.54
CA VAL A 232 -10.79 -4.08 0.56
C VAL A 232 -11.53 -2.86 -0.03
N GLU A 233 -10.81 -1.77 -0.22
CA GLU A 233 -11.34 -0.49 -0.69
C GLU A 233 -10.68 -0.09 -2.01
N ALA A 234 -11.51 0.38 -2.96
CA ALA A 234 -11.02 0.96 -4.20
C ALA A 234 -10.06 2.12 -3.94
N GLY A 235 -8.93 2.15 -4.65
CA GLY A 235 -7.96 3.23 -4.54
C GLY A 235 -7.06 3.19 -3.30
N ARG A 236 -7.33 2.31 -2.33
CA ARG A 236 -6.46 2.07 -1.19
C ARG A 236 -5.31 1.14 -1.60
N GLY A 237 -4.12 1.40 -1.06
CA GLY A 237 -3.00 0.47 -1.18
C GLY A 237 -2.84 -0.41 0.06
N TYR A 238 -2.21 -1.56 -0.14
CA TYR A 238 -1.98 -2.61 0.86
C TYR A 238 -0.55 -3.09 0.77
N LEU A 239 0.00 -3.62 1.86
CA LEU A 239 1.22 -4.42 1.83
C LEU A 239 0.84 -5.89 1.92
N LEU A 240 1.31 -6.70 0.96
CA LEU A 240 1.13 -8.15 0.96
C LEU A 240 2.46 -8.80 1.33
N ARG A 241 2.47 -9.64 2.36
CA ARG A 241 3.60 -10.52 2.65
C ARG A 241 3.38 -11.85 1.96
N ALA A 242 4.24 -12.15 1.00
CA ALA A 242 4.24 -13.41 0.28
C ALA A 242 5.42 -14.29 0.71
N VAL A 243 5.20 -15.59 0.80
CA VAL A 243 6.25 -16.59 1.04
C VAL A 243 6.28 -17.61 -0.09
N ASN A 244 7.43 -18.24 -0.33
CA ASN A 244 7.50 -19.33 -1.31
C ASN A 244 6.80 -20.58 -0.75
N SER A 245 5.76 -21.05 -1.45
CA SER A 245 4.89 -22.15 -1.03
C SER A 245 5.63 -23.49 -0.95
N GLU A 246 6.63 -23.73 -1.79
CA GLU A 246 7.41 -24.97 -1.83
C GLU A 246 8.41 -25.07 -0.68
N THR A 247 8.94 -23.93 -0.25
CA THR A 247 9.77 -23.87 0.96
C THR A 247 8.94 -23.76 2.24
N GLY A 248 7.62 -23.65 2.09
CA GLY A 248 6.64 -23.38 3.11
C GLY A 248 6.83 -24.21 4.37
N GLU A 249 6.98 -23.51 5.50
CA GLU A 249 6.21 -23.93 6.66
C GLU A 249 4.76 -23.51 6.38
N GLN A 250 3.95 -24.44 5.88
CA GLN A 250 2.51 -24.25 5.83
C GLN A 250 1.88 -24.71 7.14
N MET A 251 1.01 -23.87 7.71
CA MET A 251 -0.28 -24.36 8.22
C MET A 251 -1.21 -24.44 7.02
N GLN A 252 -1.56 -25.64 6.57
CA GLN A 252 -2.52 -25.80 5.48
C GLN A 252 -3.93 -25.42 5.93
N VAL A 253 -4.49 -24.36 5.34
CA VAL A 253 -5.94 -24.13 5.34
C VAL A 253 -6.43 -24.30 3.90
N LYS A 254 -7.29 -25.30 3.71
CA LYS A 254 -7.94 -25.60 2.44
C LYS A 254 -9.18 -24.70 2.31
N VAL A 255 -9.14 -23.69 1.47
CA VAL A 255 -10.30 -22.80 1.21
C VAL A 255 -11.19 -23.41 0.11
N PRO A 256 -12.51 -23.56 0.32
CA PRO A 256 -13.45 -24.07 -0.70
C PRO A 256 -13.67 -23.05 -1.83
N GLY A 257 -13.94 -23.57 -3.03
CA GLY A 257 -13.97 -22.83 -4.29
C GLY A 257 -14.95 -21.65 -4.37
N LEU A 258 -14.57 -20.70 -5.21
CA LEU A 258 -15.39 -19.58 -5.68
C LEU A 258 -16.68 -20.07 -6.36
N PRO A 259 -17.84 -19.44 -6.11
CA PRO A 259 -18.99 -19.56 -6.99
C PRO A 259 -18.66 -18.90 -8.34
N LYS A 260 -19.00 -19.59 -9.43
CA LYS A 260 -18.95 -19.07 -10.80
C LYS A 260 -20.02 -18.01 -11.04
#